data_AF-A0A7W2TD62-F1
#
_entry.id   AF-A0A7W2TD62-F1
#
_cell.length_a   1.000
_cell.length_b   1.000
_cell.length_c   1.000
_cell.angle_alpha   90.00
_cell.angle_beta   90.00
_cell.angle_gamma   90.00
#
_symmetry.space_group_name_H-M   'P 1'
#
loop_
_entity.id
_entity.type
_entity.pdbx_description
1 polymer ?
#
loop_
_entity_poly.entity_id
_entity_poly.type
_entity_poly.pdbx_seq_one_letter_code
_entity_poly.pdbx_strand_id
1 'polypeptide(L)'
;MVPYLLAGLSILIAGGVHWKLPNSFWQASMYSTLAIVVVSLLFIFVFQSNYLGLDENTAETANIGVAVLLVSALVSFFGLLVSLMVGYFLKIVRSSV
;
A
#
# COMPACT_ATOMS: atom_id res chain seq x y z
N MET A 1 -5.49 -14.46 1.74
CA MET A 1 -5.96 -13.94 0.42
C MET A 1 -5.95 -12.41 0.34
N VAL A 2 -6.36 -11.69 1.39
CA VAL A 2 -6.37 -10.20 1.46
C VAL A 2 -5.03 -9.53 1.09
N PRO A 3 -3.84 -10.03 1.50
CA PRO A 3 -2.57 -9.38 1.15
C PRO A 3 -2.29 -9.34 -0.35
N TYR A 4 -2.65 -10.40 -1.09
CA TYR A 4 -2.48 -10.46 -2.54
C TYR A 4 -3.41 -9.48 -3.26
N LEU A 5 -4.63 -9.30 -2.75
CA LEU A 5 -5.60 -8.36 -3.28
C LEU A 5 -5.11 -6.91 -3.08
N LEU A 6 -4.60 -6.60 -1.89
CA LEU A 6 -3.95 -5.32 -1.58
C LEU A 6 -2.73 -5.05 -2.45
N ALA A 7 -1.91 -6.06 -2.72
CA ALA A 7 -0.76 -5.92 -3.62
C ALA A 7 -1.21 -5.59 -5.05
N GLY A 8 -2.21 -6.30 -5.58
CA GLY A 8 -2.79 -6.02 -6.89
C GLY A 8 -3.38 -4.60 -6.99
N LEU A 9 -4.18 -4.19 -6.00
CA LEU A 9 -4.71 -2.83 -5.89
C LEU A 9 -3.59 -1.78 -5.86
N SER A 10 -2.52 -2.05 -5.11
CA SER A 10 -1.39 -1.14 -5.00
C SER A 10 -0.69 -0.92 -6.33
N ILE A 11 -0.53 -1.99 -7.12
CA ILE A 11 0.03 -1.91 -8.48
C ILE A 11 -0.88 -1.08 -9.39
N LEU A 12 -2.20 -1.28 -9.33
CA LEU A 12 -3.16 -0.51 -10.14
C LEU A 12 -3.15 0.98 -9.78
N ILE A 13 -3.14 1.31 -8.48
CA ILE A 13 -3.06 2.71 -8.00
C ILE A 13 -1.75 3.35 -8.48
N ALA A 14 -0.62 2.69 -8.24
CA ALA A 14 0.68 3.18 -8.70
C ALA A 14 0.72 3.37 -10.22
N GLY A 15 0.20 2.39 -10.97
CA GLY A 15 0.15 2.42 -12.42
C GLY A 15 -0.66 3.60 -12.95
N GLY A 16 -1.88 3.79 -12.43
CA GLY A 16 -2.74 4.90 -12.83
C GLY A 16 -2.15 6.28 -12.51
N VAL A 17 -1.52 6.43 -11.34
CA VAL A 17 -0.91 7.71 -10.93
C VAL A 17 0.31 8.04 -11.79
N HIS A 18 1.23 7.10 -11.99
CA HIS A 18 2.41 7.29 -12.83
C HIS A 18 2.05 7.47 -14.31
N TRP A 19 0.93 6.88 -14.77
CA TRP A 19 0.42 7.12 -16.12
C TRP A 19 -0.06 8.56 -16.34
N LYS A 20 -0.76 9.13 -15.35
CA LYS A 20 -1.30 10.50 -15.39
C LYS A 20 -0.22 11.56 -15.20
N LEU A 21 0.84 11.28 -14.42
CA LEU A 21 1.92 12.21 -14.07
C LEU A 21 3.31 11.71 -14.54
N PRO A 22 3.54 11.54 -15.86
CA PRO A 22 4.77 10.92 -16.36
C PRO A 22 6.05 11.72 -16.12
N ASN A 23 5.96 13.06 -16.07
CA ASN A 23 7.11 13.94 -15.94
C ASN A 23 7.52 14.20 -14.48
N SER A 24 6.68 13.78 -13.52
CA SER A 24 6.86 14.09 -12.10
C SER A 24 7.00 12.81 -11.27
N PHE A 25 8.02 12.00 -11.57
CA PHE A 25 8.23 10.67 -10.97
C PHE A 25 8.15 10.65 -9.44
N TRP A 26 8.85 11.57 -8.76
CA TRP A 26 8.85 11.62 -7.29
C TRP A 26 7.51 12.07 -6.71
N GLN A 27 6.82 13.01 -7.36
CA GLN A 27 5.48 13.43 -6.92
C GLN A 27 4.48 12.29 -7.12
N ALA A 28 4.47 11.66 -8.31
CA ALA A 28 3.65 10.49 -8.59
C ALA A 28 3.91 9.36 -7.58
N SER A 29 5.17 9.18 -7.19
CA SER A 29 5.56 8.17 -6.19
C SER A 29 4.98 8.46 -4.81
N MET A 30 5.10 9.70 -4.33
CA MET A 30 4.52 10.10 -3.04
C MET A 30 2.99 10.02 -3.03
N TYR A 31 2.33 10.50 -4.09
CA TYR A 31 0.86 10.47 -4.18
C TYR A 31 0.31 9.05 -4.20
N SER A 32 0.91 8.17 -5.01
CA SER A 32 0.49 6.76 -5.05
C SER A 32 0.81 6.02 -3.76
N THR A 33 1.95 6.29 -3.13
CA THR A 33 2.26 5.73 -1.80
C THR A 33 1.21 6.13 -0.77
N LEU A 34 0.86 7.42 -0.71
CA LEU A 34 -0.14 7.93 0.21
C LEU A 34 -1.51 7.29 -0.04
N ALA A 35 -1.91 7.16 -1.30
CA ALA A 35 -3.13 6.47 -1.68
C ALA A 35 -3.11 4.98 -1.27
N ILE A 36 -2.00 4.27 -1.50
CA ILE A 36 -1.81 2.87 -1.11
C ILE A 36 -1.93 2.72 0.40
N VAL A 37 -1.28 3.59 1.18
CA VAL A 37 -1.34 3.56 2.65
C VAL A 37 -2.76 3.76 3.14
N VAL A 38 -3.46 4.78 2.66
CA VAL A 38 -4.84 5.05 3.07
C VAL A 38 -5.76 3.88 2.73
N VAL A 39 -5.68 3.36 1.50
CA VAL A 39 -6.50 2.20 1.07
C VAL A 39 -6.17 0.96 1.90
N SER A 40 -4.89 0.71 2.17
CA SER A 40 -4.46 -0.45 2.95
C SER A 40 -4.92 -0.37 4.39
N LEU A 41 -4.80 0.79 5.03
CA LEU A 41 -5.30 1.00 6.38
C LEU A 41 -6.83 0.85 6.44
N LEU A 42 -7.57 1.43 5.49
CA LEU A 42 -9.03 1.26 5.41
C LEU A 42 -9.42 -0.20 5.26
N PHE A 43 -8.75 -0.95 4.37
CA PHE A 43 -8.98 -2.38 4.23
C PHE A 43 -8.67 -3.13 5.53
N ILE A 44 -7.54 -2.85 6.18
CA ILE A 44 -7.19 -3.49 7.44
C ILE A 44 -8.27 -3.21 8.50
N PHE A 45 -8.72 -1.97 8.66
CA PHE A 45 -9.79 -1.62 9.62
C PHE A 45 -11.13 -2.31 9.30
N VAL A 46 -11.52 -2.34 8.03
CA VAL A 46 -12.79 -2.97 7.60
C VAL A 46 -12.74 -4.50 7.74
N PHE A 47 -11.60 -5.13 7.44
CA PHE A 47 -11.45 -6.58 7.53
C PHE A 47 -11.05 -7.08 8.92
N GLN A 48 -10.47 -6.23 9.78
CA GLN A 48 -10.17 -6.53 11.18
C GLN A 48 -11.42 -6.91 11.96
N SER A 49 -12.57 -6.31 11.64
CA SER A 49 -13.84 -6.64 12.29
C SER A 49 -14.43 -8.00 11.92
N ASN A 50 -14.01 -8.60 10.80
CA ASN A 50 -14.65 -9.80 10.25
C ASN A 50 -13.77 -11.07 10.27
N TYR A 51 -12.44 -10.97 10.23
CA TYR A 51 -11.59 -12.15 9.93
C TYR A 51 -10.24 -12.24 10.64
N LEU A 52 -9.90 -11.32 11.56
CA LEU A 52 -8.54 -11.32 12.10
C LEU A 52 -8.25 -12.32 13.22
N GLY A 53 -9.17 -13.25 13.53
CA GLY A 53 -8.87 -14.44 14.35
C GLY A 53 -7.94 -14.15 15.52
N LEU A 54 -8.17 -13.02 16.20
CA LEU A 54 -7.37 -12.63 17.34
C LEU A 54 -7.81 -13.60 18.42
N ASP A 55 -7.03 -14.67 18.57
CA ASP A 55 -7.17 -15.57 19.69
C ASP A 55 -7.20 -14.70 20.96
N GLU A 56 -8.15 -15.00 21.83
CA GLU A 56 -8.55 -14.17 22.98
C GLU A 56 -7.33 -13.84 23.87
N ASN A 57 -6.32 -14.71 23.83
CA ASN A 57 -5.02 -14.60 24.50
C ASN A 57 -4.08 -13.50 23.96
N THR A 58 -4.27 -13.03 22.72
CA THR A 58 -3.43 -12.00 22.08
C THR A 58 -3.96 -10.58 22.31
N ALA A 59 -5.26 -10.46 22.66
CA ALA A 59 -5.90 -9.19 22.93
C ALA A 59 -5.48 -8.58 24.28
N GLU A 60 -5.09 -9.41 25.25
CA GLU A 60 -4.71 -8.98 26.60
C GLU A 60 -3.30 -8.37 26.72
N THR A 61 -2.42 -8.62 25.74
CA THR A 61 -1.00 -8.20 25.81
C THR A 61 -0.53 -7.36 24.62
N ALA A 62 -1.31 -7.29 23.54
CA ALA A 62 -0.96 -6.48 22.37
C ALA A 62 -1.23 -5.00 22.65
N ASN A 63 -0.16 -4.22 22.79
CA ASN A 63 -0.24 -2.76 22.74
C ASN A 63 -0.70 -2.34 21.34
N ILE A 64 -2.02 -2.17 21.17
CA ILE A 64 -2.69 -1.86 19.89
C ILE A 64 -2.03 -0.66 19.20
N GLY A 65 -1.59 0.34 19.97
CA GLY A 65 -0.88 1.50 19.44
C GLY A 65 0.43 1.13 18.72
N VAL A 66 1.22 0.22 19.29
CA VAL A 66 2.48 -0.26 18.70
C VAL A 66 2.22 -1.08 17.44
N ALA A 67 1.19 -1.93 17.46
CA ALA A 67 0.82 -2.74 16.29
C ALA A 67 0.37 -1.87 15.11
N VAL A 68 -0.48 -0.86 15.36
CA VAL A 68 -0.94 0.08 14.32
C VAL A 68 0.23 0.87 13.74
N LEU A 69 1.16 1.32 14.58
CA LEU A 69 2.33 2.08 14.15
C LEU A 69 3.25 1.21 13.27
N LEU A 70 3.52 -0.03 13.70
CA LEU A 70 4.35 -0.98 12.96
C LEU A 70 3.73 -1.34 11.60
N VAL A 71 2.43 -1.65 11.58
CA VAL A 71 1.69 -1.95 10.34
C VAL A 71 1.69 -0.75 9.40
N SER A 72 1.44 0.47 9.92
CA SER A 72 1.46 1.69 9.11
C SER A 72 2.84 1.95 8.50
N ALA A 73 3.91 1.73 9.26
CA ALA A 73 5.28 1.87 8.78
C ALA A 73 5.60 0.84 7.67
N LEU A 74 5.25 -0.42 7.88
CA LEU A 74 5.44 -1.49 6.89
C LEU A 74 4.68 -1.19 5.60
N VAL A 75 3.40 -0.85 5.70
CA VAL A 75 2.54 -0.54 4.56
C VAL A 75 3.08 0.67 3.80
N SER A 76 3.60 1.68 4.50
CA SER A 76 4.20 2.86 3.87
C SER A 76 5.48 2.50 3.11
N PHE A 77 6.35 1.70 3.71
CA PHE A 77 7.57 1.22 3.07
C PHE A 77 7.28 0.39 1.81
N PHE A 78 6.37 -0.59 1.92
CA PHE A 78 5.99 -1.42 0.78
C PHE A 78 5.24 -0.63 -0.30
N GLY A 79 4.34 0.29 0.09
CA GLY A 79 3.63 1.15 -0.85
C GLY A 79 4.57 2.02 -1.68
N LEU A 80 5.62 2.55 -1.04
CA LEU A 80 6.68 3.30 -1.72
C LEU A 80 7.47 2.42 -2.69
N LEU A 81 7.85 1.22 -2.26
CA LEU A 81 8.61 0.29 -3.08
C LEU A 81 7.81 -0.15 -4.32
N VAL A 82 6.54 -0.52 -4.14
CA VAL A 82 5.61 -0.83 -5.25
C VAL A 82 5.50 0.36 -6.20
N SER A 83 5.32 1.56 -5.66
CA SER A 83 5.20 2.76 -6.47
C SER A 83 6.44 3.05 -7.31
N LEU A 84 7.63 2.92 -6.73
CA LEU A 84 8.89 3.09 -7.45
C LEU A 84 9.03 2.06 -8.56
N MET A 85 8.79 0.77 -8.28
CA MET A 85 8.92 -0.28 -9.28
C MET A 85 7.95 -0.10 -10.45
N VAL A 86 6.69 0.19 -10.16
CA VAL A 86 5.67 0.43 -11.19
C VAL A 86 5.99 1.70 -11.99
N GLY A 87 6.45 2.76 -11.33
CA GLY A 87 6.90 3.98 -11.98
C GLY A 87 8.07 3.74 -12.94
N TYR A 88 9.10 3.00 -12.50
CA TYR A 88 10.24 2.64 -13.36
C TYR A 88 9.81 1.78 -14.54
N PHE A 89 8.95 0.79 -14.30
CA PHE A 89 8.38 -0.05 -15.35
C PHE A 89 7.65 0.79 -16.41
N LEU A 90 6.76 1.68 -15.98
CA LEU A 90 6.02 2.56 -16.90
C LEU A 90 6.92 3.55 -17.63
N LYS A 91 7.99 4.04 -16.99
CA LYS A 91 8.97 4.90 -17.64
C LYS A 91 9.66 4.19 -18.81
N ILE A 92 10.00 2.91 -18.66
CA ILE A 92 10.62 2.10 -19.71
C ILE A 92 9.61 1.81 -20.83
N VAL A 93 8.42 1.31 -20.47
CA VAL A 93 7.39 0.95 -21.46
C VAL A 93 6.94 2.16 -22.27
N ARG A 94 6.76 3.32 -21.63
CA ARG A 94 6.33 4.53 -22.32
C ARG A 94 7.42 5.18 -23.15
N SER A 95 8.71 4.99 -22.84
CA SER A 95 9.78 5.46 -23.72
C SER A 95 9.84 4.68 -25.04
N SER A 96 9.15 3.54 -25.14
CA SER A 96 9.05 2.72 -26.35
C SER A 96 7.79 2.99 -27.19
N VAL A 97 6.93 3.94 -26.78
CA VAL A 97 5.73 4.39 -27.51
C VAL A 97 5.92 5.85 -27.93
#